data_AF-A0A519ZVW1-F1
#
_entry.id   AF-A0A519ZVW1-F1
#
_cell.length_a   1.000
_cell.length_b   1.000
_cell.length_c   1.000
_cell.angle_alpha   90.00
_cell.angle_beta   90.00
_cell.angle_gamma   90.00
#
_symmetry.space_group_name_H-M   'P 1'
#
loop_
_entity.id
_entity.type
_entity.pdbx_description
1 polymer ?
#
loop_
_entity_poly.entity_id
_entity_poly.type
_entity_poly.pdbx_seq_one_letter_code
_entity_poly.pdbx_strand_id
1 'polypeptide(L)' 'EEKGFTIVPLRIFINERGFAKIEIALAQGKKEFDKRDSIKEREGKRELDRAMKF' A
#
# COMPACT_ATOMS: atom_id res chain seq x y z
N GLU A 1 15.60 16.60 12.88
CA GLU A 1 14.82 16.62 11.62
C GLU A 1 14.04 15.33 11.48
N GLU A 2 12.75 15.48 11.30
CA GLU A 2 11.74 14.42 11.44
C GLU A 2 11.85 13.39 10.32
N LYS A 3 11.74 12.10 10.67
CA LYS A 3 11.78 10.97 9.74
C LYS A 3 10.84 11.26 8.56
N GLY A 4 11.36 11.20 7.33
CA GLY A 4 10.61 11.54 6.11
C GLY A 4 9.37 10.68 5.91
N PHE A 5 8.24 11.13 6.47
CA PHE A 5 6.91 10.58 6.24
C PHE A 5 6.21 11.44 5.19
N THR A 6 5.51 10.80 4.27
CA THR A 6 4.74 11.43 3.20
C THR A 6 3.28 11.13 3.41
N ILE A 7 2.44 12.16 3.34
CA ILE A 7 0.99 11.99 3.36
C ILE A 7 0.57 11.53 1.96
N VAL A 8 -0.17 10.42 1.89
CA VAL A 8 -0.70 9.87 0.64
C VAL A 8 -2.23 9.74 0.73
N PRO A 9 -2.97 10.21 -0.29
CA PRO A 9 -4.40 9.96 -0.36
C PRO A 9 -4.64 8.50 -0.77
N LEU A 10 -5.46 7.79 0.00
CA LEU A 10 -5.87 6.41 -0.30
C LEU A 10 -7.13 6.39 -1.16
N ARG A 11 -8.16 7.12 -0.73
CA ARG A 11 -9.48 7.11 -1.38
C ARG A 11 -10.18 8.44 -1.22
N ILE A 12 -10.95 8.81 -2.24
CA ILE A 12 -11.87 9.94 -2.21
C ILE A 12 -13.27 9.37 -2.33
N PHE A 13 -14.15 9.71 -1.39
CA PHE A 13 -15.52 9.24 -1.35
C PHE A 13 -16.47 10.40 -1.08
N ILE A 14 -17.65 10.35 -1.68
CA ILE A 14 -18.70 11.32 -1.41
C ILE A 14 -19.58 10.75 -0.31
N ASN A 15 -19.67 11.45 0.82
CA ASN A 15 -20.57 11.07 1.91
C ASN A 15 -22.03 11.28 1.51
N GLU A 16 -22.94 10.60 2.20
CA GLU A 16 -24.40 10.71 1.98
C GLU A 16 -24.94 12.15 2.07
N ARG A 17 -24.17 13.06 2.72
CA ARG A 17 -24.46 14.50 2.81
C ARG A 17 -23.90 15.33 1.64
N GLY A 18 -23.38 14.69 0.58
CA GLY A 18 -22.84 15.35 -0.62
C GLY A 18 -21.42 15.90 -0.50
N PHE A 19 -20.73 15.68 0.62
CA PHE A 19 -19.36 16.17 0.83
C PHE A 19 -18.32 15.16 0.35
N ALA A 20 -17.33 15.62 -0.42
CA ALA A 20 -16.15 14.83 -0.74
C ALA A 20 -15.24 14.72 0.49
N LYS A 21 -15.07 13.50 0.98
CA LYS A 21 -14.08 13.15 2.01
C LYS A 21 -12.92 12.42 1.38
N ILE A 22 -11.73 12.70 1.91
CA ILE A 22 -10.49 12.09 1.48
C ILE A 22 -9.94 11.30 2.66
N GLU A 23 -9.73 10.01 2.45
CA GLU A 23 -8.98 9.15 3.35
C GLU A 23 -7.50 9.32 3.04
N ILE A 24 -6.73 9.80 4.03
CA ILE A 24 -5.29 10.02 3.94
C ILE A 24 -4.56 9.06 4.87
N ALA A 25 -3.40 8.59 4.42
CA ALA A 25 -2.49 7.77 5.21
C ALA A 25 -1.10 8.39 5.29
N LEU A 26 -0.41 8.13 6.40
CA LEU A 26 1.00 8.45 6.57
C LEU A 26 1.82 7.27 6.06
N ALA A 27 2.56 7.47 4.97
CA ALA A 27 3.45 6.48 4.40
C ALA A 27 4.90 6.87 4.65
N GLN A 28 5.77 5.88 4.86
CA GLN A 28 7.21 6.07 4.81
C GLN A 28 7.73 5.42 3.53
N GLY A 29 8.57 6.14 2.78
CA GLY A 29 9.25 5.57 1.62
C GLY A 29 10.01 4.31 2.04
N LYS A 30 9.78 3.19 1.34
CA LYS A 30 10.50 1.95 1.61
C LYS A 30 11.98 2.17 1.31
N LYS A 31 12.85 2.03 2.32
CA LYS A 31 14.31 2.02 2.10
C LYS A 31 14.65 0.81 1.23
N GLU A 32 15.13 1.05 0.01
CA GLU A 32 15.48 0.03 -0.97
C GLU A 32 16.80 -0.70 -0.63
N PHE A 33 16.96 -1.19 0.61
CA PHE A 33 18.19 -1.90 0.98
C PHE A 33 18.16 -3.40 0.68
N ASP A 34 17.00 -4.00 0.45
CA ASP A 34 17.00 -5.34 -0.15
C ASP A 34 15.69 -5.65 -0.89
N LYS A 35 15.71 -5.49 -2.22
CA LYS A 35 14.58 -5.87 -3.08
C LYS A 35 14.42 -7.38 -3.17
N ARG A 36 15.47 -8.18 -2.91
CA ARG A 36 15.46 -9.62 -3.23
C ARG A 36 14.45 -10.37 -2.36
N ASP A 37 14.43 -10.09 -1.07
CA ASP A 37 13.51 -10.78 -0.15
C ASP A 37 12.06 -10.37 -0.40
N SER A 38 11.81 -9.08 -0.64
CA SER A 38 10.44 -8.62 -0.90
C SER A 38 9.89 -9.03 -2.27
N ILE A 39 10.76 -9.19 -3.28
CA ILE A 39 10.36 -9.73 -4.58
C ILE A 39 9.99 -11.21 -4.42
N LYS A 40 10.82 -12.00 -3.73
CA LYS A 40 10.55 -13.42 -3.45
C LYS A 40 9.24 -13.61 -2.67
N GLU A 41 8.98 -12.80 -1.64
CA GLU A 41 7.76 -12.91 -0.85
C GLU A 41 6.51 -12.58 -1.70
N ARG A 42 6.60 -11.56 -2.56
CA ARG A 42 5.51 -11.17 -3.46
C ARG A 42 5.25 -12.23 -4.54
N GLU A 43 6.30 -12.83 -5.08
CA GLU A 43 6.18 -13.91 -6.07
C GLU A 43 5.61 -15.19 -5.42
N GLY A 44 6.11 -15.57 -4.24
CA GLY A 44 5.59 -16.71 -3.49
C GLY A 44 4.10 -16.57 -3.16
N LYS A 45 3.65 -15.38 -2.72
CA LYS A 45 2.21 -15.11 -2.52
C LYS A 45 1.41 -15.26 -3.81
N ARG A 46 1.90 -14.74 -4.94
CA ARG A 46 1.20 -14.86 -6.24
C ARG A 46 1.15 -16.29 -6.78
N GLU A 47 2.10 -17.13 -6.44
CA GLU A 47 2.08 -18.56 -6.79
C GLU A 47 1.11 -19.32 -5.88
N LEU A 48 1.13 -19.09 -4.58
CA LEU A 48 0.19 -19.69 -3.63
C LEU A 48 -1.26 -19.35 -3.95
N ASP A 49 -1.55 -18.07 -4.24
CA ASP A 49 -2.87 -17.61 -4.64
C ASP A 49 -3.34 -18.23 -5.98
N ARG A 50 -2.40 -18.54 -6.88
CA ARG A 50 -2.70 -19.25 -8.14
C ARG A 50 -2.93 -20.74 -7.92
N ALA A 51 -2.17 -21.37 -7.03
CA ALA A 51 -2.28 -22.79 -6.71
C ALA A 51 -3.57 -23.11 -5.93
N MET A 52 -4.04 -22.22 -5.04
CA MET A 52 -5.31 -22.40 -4.32
C MET A 52 -6.56 -22.21 -5.20
N LYS A 53 -6.41 -21.74 -6.43
CA LYS A 53 -7.52 -21.49 -7.35
C LYS A 53 -7.79 -22.66 -8.32
N PHE A 54 -7.00 -23.72 -8.24
CA PHE A 54 -7.25 -25.03 -8.85
C PHE A 54 -7.66 -26.04 -7.79
#